data_AF-A0A3B3TR95-F1
#
_entry.id   AF-A0A3B3TR95-F1
#
_cell.length_a   1.000
_cell.length_b   1.000
_cell.length_c   1.000
_cell.angle_alpha   90.00
_cell.angle_beta   90.00
_cell.angle_gamma   90.00
#
_symmetry.space_group_name_H-M   'P 1'
#
loop_
_entity.id
_entity.type
_entity.pdbx_description
1 polymer ?
#
loop_
_entity_poly.entity_id
_entity_poly.type
_entity_poly.pdbx_seq_one_letter_code
_entity_poly.pdbx_strand_id
1 'polypeptide(L)'
;MLSTLSFKQVTNFLILSVLAVHVLQCMTGCESDETSAEVVIFQQCGYNGEDFMKADFKNLTWIAQSSLAKNITQELNVYQHQFLSLTCPEMLNEFVNRSALQREGMQWIFPLDLAIGLVVGLILLCFCITGLFLWKNSINGTYLYTDN
;
A
#
# COMPACT_ATOMS: atom_id res chain seq x y z
N MET A 1 37.68 -20.33 36.06
CA MET A 1 36.24 -20.07 35.83
C MET A 1 36.00 -20.23 34.33
N LEU A 2 35.94 -21.48 33.84
CA LEU A 2 35.68 -21.81 32.44
C LEU A 2 34.66 -22.94 32.47
N SER A 3 33.41 -22.62 32.15
CA SER A 3 32.28 -23.52 32.17
C SER A 3 32.42 -24.59 31.09
N THR A 4 32.49 -25.85 31.51
CA THR A 4 32.39 -27.02 30.64
C THR A 4 30.99 -27.07 30.02
N LEU A 5 30.88 -26.67 28.75
CA LEU A 5 29.68 -26.90 27.94
C LEU A 5 29.48 -28.42 27.77
N SER A 6 28.27 -28.91 28.00
CA SER A 6 28.00 -30.36 27.93
C SER A 6 28.04 -30.86 26.49
N PHE A 7 28.39 -32.14 26.29
CA PHE A 7 28.37 -32.78 24.96
C PHE A 7 27.03 -32.56 24.23
N LYS A 8 25.91 -32.55 24.96
CA LYS A 8 24.58 -32.31 24.40
C LYS A 8 24.39 -30.87 23.89
N GLN A 9 25.01 -29.89 24.54
CA GLN A 9 25.02 -28.50 24.07
C GLN A 9 25.92 -28.35 22.84
N VAL A 10 27.08 -29.02 22.84
CA VAL A 10 28.00 -29.02 21.70
C VAL A 10 27.36 -29.69 20.48
N THR A 11 26.70 -30.84 20.65
CA THR A 11 26.00 -31.53 19.55
C THR A 11 24.78 -30.75 19.07
N ASN A 12 23.97 -30.16 19.96
CA ASN A 12 22.84 -29.33 19.51
C ASN A 12 23.31 -28.09 18.75
N PHE A 13 24.38 -27.45 19.20
CA PHE A 13 24.98 -26.30 18.51
C PHE A 13 25.53 -26.70 17.13
N LEU A 14 26.24 -27.83 17.04
CA LEU A 14 26.73 -28.38 15.77
C LEU A 14 25.60 -28.81 14.82
N ILE A 15 24.50 -29.38 15.33
CA ILE A 15 23.36 -29.77 14.50
C ILE A 15 22.62 -28.53 13.98
N LEU A 16 22.45 -27.49 14.81
CA LEU A 16 21.81 -26.23 14.41
C LEU A 16 22.60 -25.49 13.32
N SER A 17 23.95 -25.55 13.34
CA SER A 17 24.77 -24.88 12.32
C SER A 17 24.85 -25.64 10.99
N VAL A 18 24.76 -26.98 11.01
CA VAL A 18 24.87 -27.82 9.79
C VAL A 18 23.54 -27.94 9.02
N LEU A 19 22.40 -27.71 9.68
CA LEU A 19 21.05 -27.76 9.08
C LEU A 19 20.41 -26.37 8.93
N ALA A 20 21.19 -25.29 9.04
CA ALA A 20 20.67 -23.94 8.94
C ALA A 20 20.07 -23.70 7.54
N VAL A 21 18.76 -23.47 7.50
CA VAL A 21 18.06 -23.06 6.28
C VAL A 21 18.19 -21.55 6.15
N HIS A 22 18.70 -21.11 5.02
CA HIS A 22 18.86 -19.69 4.71
C HIS A 22 17.97 -19.29 3.55
N VAL A 23 17.50 -18.05 3.57
CA VAL A 23 16.58 -17.50 2.57
C VAL A 23 17.20 -16.25 1.96
N LEU A 24 17.39 -16.26 0.65
CA LEU A 24 17.76 -15.08 -0.12
C LEU A 24 16.52 -14.59 -0.87
N GLN A 25 16.16 -13.33 -0.67
CA GLN A 25 15.03 -12.68 -1.36
C GLN A 25 15.54 -11.47 -2.12
N CYS A 26 15.10 -11.28 -3.36
CA CYS A 26 15.48 -10.13 -4.16
C CYS A 26 14.24 -9.45 -4.74
N MET A 27 14.20 -8.12 -4.63
CA MET A 27 13.21 -7.28 -5.28
C MET A 27 13.89 -6.46 -6.37
N THR A 28 13.29 -6.46 -7.55
CA THR A 28 13.81 -5.80 -8.73
C THR A 28 12.66 -5.08 -9.42
N GLY A 29 12.87 -3.83 -9.81
CA GLY A 29 11.86 -3.05 -10.49
C GLY A 29 12.37 -1.70 -10.96
N CYS A 30 11.46 -0.93 -11.54
CA CYS A 30 11.67 0.48 -11.84
C CYS A 30 10.42 1.25 -11.46
N GLU A 31 10.64 2.51 -11.12
CA GLU A 31 9.62 3.46 -10.71
C GLU A 31 9.72 4.68 -11.61
N SER A 32 8.59 5.12 -12.14
CA SER A 32 8.47 6.35 -12.92
C SER A 32 7.48 7.26 -12.22
N ASP A 33 7.87 8.51 -11.98
CA ASP A 33 6.98 9.56 -11.51
C ASP A 33 6.35 10.27 -12.73
N GLU A 34 5.06 10.58 -12.69
CA GLU A 34 4.37 11.31 -13.76
C GLU A 34 4.88 12.75 -13.91
N THR A 35 5.41 13.34 -12.83
CA THR A 35 5.91 14.71 -12.84
C THR A 35 7.35 14.84 -13.33
N SER A 36 8.10 13.75 -13.32
CA SER A 36 9.52 13.72 -13.69
C SER A 36 9.74 12.83 -14.91
N ALA A 37 10.62 13.22 -15.83
CA ALA A 37 11.00 12.34 -16.94
C ALA A 37 12.00 11.23 -16.50
N GLU A 38 12.30 11.12 -15.21
CA GLU A 38 13.30 10.20 -14.68
C GLU A 38 12.66 8.87 -14.28
N VAL A 39 13.29 7.77 -14.70
CA VAL A 39 12.91 6.41 -14.29
C VAL A 39 13.99 5.88 -13.36
N VAL A 40 13.63 5.59 -12.12
CA VAL A 40 14.52 5.06 -11.11
C VAL A 40 14.46 3.54 -11.14
N ILE A 41 15.60 2.89 -11.40
CA ILE A 41 15.69 1.43 -11.40
C ILE A 41 16.31 0.97 -10.09
N PHE A 42 15.76 -0.08 -9.50
CA PHE A 42 16.25 -0.65 -8.25
C PHE A 42 16.31 -2.17 -8.28
N GLN A 43 17.30 -2.70 -7.57
CA GLN A 43 17.43 -4.11 -7.29
C GLN A 43 18.06 -4.24 -5.91
N GLN A 44 17.40 -4.93 -4.99
CA GLN A 44 17.85 -5.10 -3.62
C GLN A 44 17.58 -6.53 -3.16
N CYS A 45 18.52 -7.11 -2.45
CA CYS A 45 18.42 -8.45 -1.92
C CYS A 45 18.62 -8.44 -0.41
N GLY A 46 17.80 -9.26 0.28
CA GLY A 46 17.90 -9.55 1.70
C GLY A 46 18.21 -11.02 1.95
N TYR A 47 18.92 -11.28 3.04
CA TYR A 47 19.35 -12.61 3.48
C TYR A 47 18.81 -12.86 4.88
N ASN A 48 18.02 -13.92 5.04
CA ASN A 48 17.30 -14.23 6.28
C ASN A 48 16.43 -13.07 6.81
N GLY A 49 15.90 -12.24 5.91
CA GLY A 49 15.08 -11.08 6.23
C GLY A 49 15.84 -9.80 6.56
N GLU A 50 17.17 -9.82 6.53
CA GLU A 50 18.03 -8.64 6.74
C GLU A 50 18.57 -8.10 5.41
N ASP A 51 18.88 -6.81 5.35
CA ASP A 51 19.50 -6.19 4.17
C ASP A 51 20.86 -6.81 3.87
N PHE A 52 21.03 -7.28 2.63
CA PHE A 52 22.23 -8.01 2.24
C PHE A 52 23.06 -7.28 1.20
N MET A 53 22.43 -6.88 0.09
CA MET A 53 23.09 -6.15 -1.00
C MET A 53 22.09 -5.37 -1.85
N LYS A 54 22.54 -4.28 -2.47
CA LYS A 54 21.74 -3.44 -3.37
C LYS A 54 22.52 -3.09 -4.62
N ALA A 55 21.86 -3.07 -5.77
CA ALA A 55 22.44 -2.61 -7.01
C ALA A 55 22.53 -1.08 -7.03
N ASP A 56 23.67 -0.56 -7.46
CA ASP A 56 23.88 0.81 -7.86
C ASP A 56 23.88 0.88 -9.38
N PHE A 57 22.72 1.24 -9.95
CA PHE A 57 22.55 1.34 -11.40
C PHE A 57 23.31 2.52 -12.01
N LYS A 58 23.68 3.54 -11.22
CA LYS A 58 24.46 4.67 -11.71
C LYS A 58 25.90 4.26 -12.01
N ASN A 59 26.49 3.47 -11.11
CA ASN A 59 27.86 2.99 -11.25
C ASN A 59 27.94 1.58 -11.86
N LEU A 60 26.80 0.95 -12.12
CA LEU A 60 26.66 -0.44 -12.57
C LEU A 60 27.39 -1.41 -11.64
N THR A 61 27.24 -1.25 -10.32
CA THR A 61 27.92 -2.09 -9.31
C THR A 61 26.95 -2.64 -8.29
N TRP A 62 27.42 -3.59 -7.49
CA TRP A 62 26.72 -4.06 -6.29
C TRP A 62 27.32 -3.43 -5.04
N ILE A 63 26.45 -2.90 -4.19
CA ILE A 63 26.80 -2.35 -2.87
C ILE A 63 26.41 -3.38 -1.81
N ALA A 64 27.41 -3.91 -1.10
CA ALA A 64 27.19 -4.79 0.04
C ALA A 64 26.62 -4.01 1.24
N GLN A 65 25.52 -4.49 1.79
CA GLN A 65 24.92 -3.99 3.04
C GLN A 65 25.34 -4.84 4.24
N SER A 66 25.72 -6.09 4.00
CA SER A 66 26.27 -7.00 5.01
C SER A 66 27.75 -7.32 4.75
N SER A 67 28.52 -7.58 5.81
CA SER A 67 29.91 -8.05 5.69
C SER A 67 30.01 -9.37 4.93
N LEU A 68 29.00 -10.24 5.06
CA LEU A 68 28.88 -11.50 4.35
C LEU A 68 28.71 -11.31 2.83
N ALA A 69 28.15 -10.17 2.39
CA ALA A 69 27.94 -9.88 0.98
C ALA A 69 29.18 -9.31 0.28
N LYS A 70 30.15 -8.74 0.99
CA LYS A 70 31.30 -8.01 0.40
C LYS A 70 32.05 -8.81 -0.66
N ASN A 71 32.33 -10.08 -0.38
CA ASN A 71 33.08 -10.92 -1.31
C ASN A 71 32.21 -11.29 -2.54
N ILE A 72 30.93 -11.59 -2.28
CA ILE A 72 29.98 -11.97 -3.32
C ILE A 72 29.77 -10.82 -4.31
N THR A 73 29.61 -9.59 -3.82
CA THR A 73 29.35 -8.42 -4.66
C THR A 73 30.47 -8.12 -5.67
N GLN A 74 31.72 -8.52 -5.39
CA GLN A 74 32.85 -8.32 -6.30
C GLN A 74 32.85 -9.31 -7.47
N GLU A 75 32.26 -10.50 -7.28
CA GLU A 75 32.20 -11.56 -8.29
C GLU A 75 30.92 -11.51 -9.13
N LEU A 76 29.92 -10.74 -8.69
CA LEU A 76 28.64 -10.62 -9.38
C LEU A 76 28.78 -9.82 -10.68
N ASN A 77 28.20 -10.38 -11.74
CA ASN A 77 28.16 -9.78 -13.05
C ASN A 77 27.16 -8.62 -13.12
N VAL A 78 27.53 -7.58 -13.87
CA VAL A 78 26.78 -6.32 -14.03
C VAL A 78 25.96 -6.28 -15.32
N TYR A 79 26.12 -7.25 -16.24
CA TYR A 79 25.31 -7.33 -17.47
C TYR A 79 23.79 -7.33 -17.18
N GLN A 80 23.37 -7.92 -16.06
CA GLN A 80 21.98 -7.90 -15.63
C GLN A 80 21.49 -6.47 -15.35
N HIS A 81 22.32 -5.61 -14.75
CA HIS A 81 21.95 -4.20 -14.50
C HIS A 81 21.70 -3.45 -15.80
N GLN A 82 22.56 -3.68 -16.80
CA GLN A 82 22.44 -3.02 -18.09
C GLN A 82 21.19 -3.46 -18.86
N PHE A 83 20.89 -4.77 -18.85
CA PHE A 83 19.64 -5.28 -19.43
C PHE A 83 18.41 -4.67 -18.75
N LEU A 84 18.38 -4.65 -17.41
CA LEU A 84 17.29 -4.06 -16.64
C LEU A 84 17.12 -2.56 -16.89
N SER A 85 18.22 -1.84 -17.05
CA SER A 85 18.17 -0.40 -17.32
C SER A 85 17.56 -0.07 -18.68
N LEU A 86 17.66 -0.98 -19.65
CA LEU A 86 17.08 -0.80 -20.97
C LEU A 86 15.63 -1.27 -21.03
N THR A 87 15.34 -2.45 -20.48
CA THR A 87 14.05 -3.12 -20.66
C THR A 87 12.99 -2.69 -19.64
N CYS A 88 13.37 -2.31 -18.41
CA CYS A 88 12.40 -1.99 -17.37
C CYS A 88 11.50 -0.79 -17.72
N PRO A 89 12.05 0.36 -18.18
CA PRO A 89 11.22 1.52 -18.54
C PRO A 89 10.23 1.21 -19.67
N GLU A 90 10.65 0.45 -20.68
CA GLU A 90 9.82 0.06 -21.81
C GLU A 90 8.63 -0.81 -21.36
N MET A 91 8.90 -1.83 -20.55
CA MET A 91 7.84 -2.68 -20.01
C MET A 91 6.92 -1.92 -19.06
N LEU A 92 7.46 -1.06 -18.19
CA LEU A 92 6.66 -0.25 -17.28
C LEU A 92 5.67 0.63 -18.05
N ASN A 93 6.13 1.29 -19.12
CA ASN A 93 5.28 2.12 -19.96
C ASN A 93 4.18 1.30 -20.65
N GLU A 94 4.52 0.12 -21.20
CA GLU A 94 3.51 -0.75 -21.81
C GLU A 94 2.46 -1.22 -20.80
N PHE A 95 2.88 -1.65 -19.61
CA PHE A 95 1.97 -2.10 -18.57
C PHE A 95 1.08 -0.98 -18.08
N VAL A 96 1.62 0.21 -17.81
CA VAL A 96 0.84 1.38 -17.38
C VAL A 96 -0.22 1.73 -18.43
N ASN A 97 0.17 1.81 -19.71
CA ASN A 97 -0.75 2.14 -20.81
C ASN A 97 -1.87 1.10 -21.01
N ARG A 98 -1.56 -0.19 -20.76
CA ARG A 98 -2.57 -1.28 -20.84
C ARG A 98 -3.33 -1.51 -19.54
N SER A 99 -2.90 -0.91 -18.43
CA SER A 99 -3.42 -1.24 -17.11
C SER A 99 -4.81 -0.64 -16.88
N ALA A 100 -5.62 -1.36 -16.10
CA ALA A 100 -6.82 -0.80 -15.51
C ALA A 100 -6.51 0.23 -14.39
N LEU A 101 -5.23 0.46 -14.04
CA LEU A 101 -4.82 1.43 -13.02
C LEU A 101 -5.15 2.87 -13.45
N GLN A 102 -5.13 3.16 -14.76
CA GLN A 102 -5.58 4.45 -15.31
C GLN A 102 -7.10 4.65 -15.25
N ARG A 103 -7.88 3.64 -14.83
CA ARG A 103 -9.31 3.88 -14.57
C ARG A 103 -9.38 4.68 -13.28
N GLU A 104 -9.54 5.99 -13.42
CA GLU A 104 -9.99 6.81 -12.30
C GLU A 104 -11.26 6.15 -11.75
N GLY A 105 -11.19 5.73 -10.49
CA GLY A 105 -12.33 5.17 -9.78
C GLY A 105 -13.42 6.20 -9.88
N MET A 106 -14.46 5.87 -10.65
CA MET A 106 -15.59 6.72 -10.99
C MET A 106 -15.90 7.68 -9.85
N GLN A 107 -15.47 8.94 -10.02
CA GLN A 107 -15.70 9.99 -9.04
C GLN A 107 -17.17 10.36 -9.14
N TRP A 108 -18.02 9.56 -8.50
CA TRP A 108 -19.42 9.85 -8.27
C TRP A 108 -19.55 11.02 -7.30
N ILE A 109 -18.92 12.17 -7.57
CA ILE A 109 -19.41 13.45 -7.10
C ILE A 109 -20.57 13.78 -8.04
N PHE A 110 -21.68 13.08 -7.83
CA PHE A 110 -22.92 13.44 -8.49
C PHE A 110 -23.46 14.73 -7.86
N PRO A 111 -24.18 15.58 -8.62
CA PRO A 111 -25.02 16.67 -8.11
C PRO A 111 -26.22 16.20 -7.25
N LEU A 112 -26.16 14.98 -6.70
CA LEU A 112 -27.18 14.33 -5.90
C LEU A 112 -27.24 14.88 -4.47
N ASP A 113 -26.18 15.48 -3.93
CA ASP A 113 -26.20 16.05 -2.58
C ASP A 113 -27.20 17.21 -2.45
N LEU A 114 -27.33 18.02 -3.51
CA LEU A 114 -28.33 19.10 -3.55
C LEU A 114 -29.75 18.55 -3.69
N ALA A 115 -29.92 17.47 -4.46
CA ALA A 115 -31.21 16.81 -4.63
C ALA A 115 -31.67 16.12 -3.34
N ILE A 116 -30.76 15.44 -2.63
CA ILE A 116 -31.04 14.79 -1.34
C ILE A 116 -31.40 15.83 -0.29
N GLY A 117 -30.66 16.95 -0.22
CA GLY A 117 -30.98 18.06 0.66
C GLY A 117 -32.38 18.65 0.43
N LEU A 118 -32.77 18.84 -0.84
CA LEU A 118 -34.12 19.31 -1.20
C LEU A 118 -35.21 18.32 -0.80
N VAL A 119 -35.01 17.02 -1.08
CA VAL A 119 -35.99 15.98 -0.76
C VAL A 119 -36.19 15.87 0.74
N VAL A 120 -35.12 15.83 1.53
CA VAL A 120 -35.19 15.77 2.99
C VAL A 120 -35.84 17.02 3.57
N GLY A 121 -35.52 18.21 3.03
CA GLY A 121 -36.13 19.47 3.44
C GLY A 121 -37.65 19.50 3.20
N LEU A 122 -38.11 19.05 2.03
CA LEU A 122 -39.54 18.97 1.70
C LEU A 122 -40.29 17.99 2.61
N ILE A 123 -39.69 16.84 2.93
CA ILE A 123 -40.28 15.84 3.83
C ILE A 123 -40.48 16.44 5.24
N LEU A 124 -39.45 17.09 5.79
CA LEU A 124 -39.54 17.72 7.11
C LEU A 124 -40.60 18.83 7.14
N LEU A 125 -40.69 19.63 6.09
CA LEU A 125 -41.69 20.69 5.98
C LEU A 125 -43.13 20.13 5.97
N CYS A 126 -43.38 19.04 5.25
CA CYS A 126 -44.66 18.34 5.27
C CYS A 126 -45.03 17.81 6.67
N PHE A 127 -44.07 17.24 7.40
CA PHE A 127 -44.29 16.81 8.79
C PHE A 127 -44.64 18.00 9.71
N CYS A 128 -43.99 19.15 9.54
CA CYS A 128 -44.32 20.35 10.30
C CYS A 128 -45.73 20.88 10.00
N ILE A 129 -46.14 20.91 8.72
CA ILE A 129 -47.47 21.38 8.32
C ILE A 129 -48.56 20.45 8.87
N THR A 130 -48.39 19.13 8.74
CA THR A 130 -49.36 18.16 9.28
C THR A 130 -49.48 18.26 10.80
N GLY A 131 -48.36 18.43 11.52
CA GLY A 131 -48.36 18.69 12.96
C GLY A 131 -49.10 19.98 13.34
N LEU A 132 -48.89 21.08 12.61
CA LEU A 132 -49.61 22.35 12.82
C LEU A 132 -51.12 22.22 12.55
N PHE A 133 -51.52 21.48 11.51
CA PHE A 133 -52.93 21.24 11.21
C PHE A 133 -53.60 20.41 12.30
N LEU A 134 -52.94 19.35 12.79
CA LEU A 134 -53.43 18.54 13.91
C LEU A 134 -53.54 19.37 15.19
N TRP A 135 -52.54 20.20 15.48
CA TRP A 135 -52.57 21.11 16.64
C TRP A 135 -53.70 22.13 16.53
N LYS A 136 -53.86 22.80 15.38
CA LYS A 136 -54.95 23.75 15.13
C LYS A 136 -56.31 23.09 15.24
N ASN A 137 -56.48 21.88 14.72
CA ASN A 137 -57.74 21.14 14.83
C ASN A 137 -58.05 20.75 16.28
N SER A 138 -57.03 20.35 17.05
CA SER A 138 -57.16 20.08 18.49
C SER A 138 -57.61 21.32 19.26
N ILE A 139 -56.97 22.47 19.01
CA ILE A 139 -57.33 23.76 19.62
C ILE A 139 -58.75 24.21 19.24
N ASN A 140 -59.14 24.09 17.97
CA ASN A 140 -60.51 24.39 17.54
C ASN A 140 -61.55 23.47 18.18
N GLY A 141 -61.22 22.19 18.37
CA GLY A 141 -62.04 21.26 19.14
C GLY A 141 -62.21 21.70 20.58
N THR A 142 -61.15 22.18 21.24
CA THR A 142 -61.24 22.64 22.63
C THR A 142 -62.11 23.89 22.82
N TYR A 143 -62.11 24.85 21.89
CA TYR A 143 -63.00 26.01 21.96
C TYR A 143 -64.49 25.65 21.87
N LEU A 144 -64.83 24.61 21.09
CA LEU A 144 -66.22 24.14 20.98
C LEU A 144 -66.71 23.39 22.23
N TYR A 145 -65.81 22.90 23.09
CA TYR A 145 -66.14 22.24 24.36
C TYR A 145 -66.20 23.20 25.56
N THR A 146 -65.65 24.41 25.46
CA THR A 146 -65.70 25.41 26.54
C THR A 146 -66.85 26.41 26.44
N ASP A 147 -67.64 26.37 25.36
CA ASP A 147 -68.81 27.23 25.12
C ASP A 147 -70.17 26.54 25.38
N ASN A 148 -70.20 25.44 26.16
CA ASN A 148 -71.42 24.77 26.64
C ASN A 148 -71.54 24.87 28.18
#